data_AF-A0A077F6Q1-F1
#
_entry.id   AF-A0A077F6Q1-F1
#
_cell.length_a   1.000
_cell.length_b   1.000
_cell.length_c   1.000
_cell.angle_alpha   90.00
_cell.angle_beta   90.00
_cell.angle_gamma   90.00
#
_symmetry.space_group_name_H-M   'P 1'
#
loop_
_entity.id
_entity.type
_entity.pdbx_description
1 polymer ?
#
loop_
_entity_poly.entity_id
_entity_poly.type
_entity_poly.pdbx_seq_one_letter_code
_entity_poly.pdbx_strand_id
1 'polypeptide(L)'
;MLGVDVFETAYHELASRYESLTKDVYLVPADQMRGCSDLLGLCQVEYDEKLYFNDESADVESYGRGDAGGVTINFLLRGKGRSAVFINENCLPDGTREDLVWLWRYNSLHHELMHALDFNKQKNFNTARRTLDLVGAEAFADHKTLMHLKSKSSCGFMKIALQQYAINARSMGEKGGIRSDIYARLTRKVDSKSIDYWATMEI
;
A
#
# COMPACT_ATOMS: atom_id res chain seq x y z
N MET A 1 7.68 23.26 -9.29
CA MET A 1 6.46 22.46 -9.05
C MET A 1 6.24 21.64 -10.31
N LEU A 2 6.16 20.31 -10.22
CA LEU A 2 5.99 19.44 -11.38
C LEU A 2 4.51 19.42 -11.79
N GLY A 3 4.20 19.25 -13.07
CA GLY A 3 2.82 19.19 -13.57
C GLY A 3 2.16 17.83 -13.29
N VAL A 4 0.82 17.78 -13.22
CA VAL A 4 0.01 16.58 -12.96
C VAL A 4 0.43 15.39 -13.83
N ASP A 5 0.67 15.62 -15.11
CA ASP A 5 1.09 14.59 -16.08
C ASP A 5 2.35 13.82 -15.66
N VAL A 6 3.27 14.47 -14.93
CA VAL A 6 4.50 13.82 -14.43
C VAL A 6 4.15 12.75 -13.39
N PHE A 7 3.15 13.03 -12.54
CA PHE A 7 2.76 12.13 -11.47
C PHE A 7 1.94 10.95 -11.99
N GLU A 8 1.02 11.22 -12.91
CA GLU A 8 0.25 10.20 -13.62
C GLU A 8 1.17 9.26 -14.42
N THR A 9 2.12 9.81 -15.18
CA THR A 9 3.12 9.01 -15.91
C THR A 9 3.91 8.12 -14.96
N ALA A 10 4.41 8.67 -13.84
CA ALA A 10 5.16 7.90 -12.85
C ALA A 10 4.33 6.76 -12.23
N TYR A 11 3.03 6.98 -12.01
CA TYR A 11 2.10 5.96 -11.51
C TYR A 11 1.98 4.80 -12.51
N HIS A 12 1.73 5.11 -13.79
CA HIS A 12 1.60 4.07 -14.83
C HIS A 12 2.90 3.34 -15.09
N GLU A 13 4.04 4.03 -15.08
CA GLU A 13 5.36 3.40 -15.16
C GLU A 13 5.62 2.45 -13.98
N LEU A 14 5.17 2.84 -12.77
CA LEU A 14 5.28 1.98 -11.59
C LEU A 14 4.43 0.71 -11.76
N ALA A 15 3.17 0.84 -12.19
CA ALA A 15 2.31 -0.31 -12.45
C ALA A 15 2.93 -1.25 -13.50
N SER A 16 3.39 -0.71 -14.63
CA SER A 16 4.05 -1.49 -15.69
C SER A 16 5.31 -2.20 -15.20
N ARG A 17 6.14 -1.54 -14.38
CA ARG A 17 7.35 -2.15 -13.82
C ARG A 17 7.06 -3.40 -12.98
N TYR A 18 5.88 -3.48 -12.37
CA TYR A 18 5.47 -4.59 -11.52
C TYR A 18 4.43 -5.51 -12.19
N GLU A 19 4.22 -5.39 -13.51
CA GLU A 19 3.24 -6.22 -14.24
C GLU A 19 3.54 -7.73 -14.11
N SER A 20 4.82 -8.12 -14.02
CA SER A 20 5.21 -9.51 -13.79
C SER A 20 4.75 -10.07 -12.43
N LEU A 21 4.46 -9.18 -11.47
CA LEU A 21 3.95 -9.52 -10.16
C LEU A 21 2.41 -9.55 -10.18
N THR A 22 1.80 -8.49 -10.69
CA THR A 22 0.37 -8.44 -11.01
C THR A 22 0.09 -7.46 -12.14
N LYS A 23 -0.75 -7.89 -13.08
CA LYS A 23 -1.30 -7.04 -14.15
C LYS A 23 -2.62 -6.35 -13.73
N ASP A 24 -3.18 -6.78 -12.61
CA ASP A 24 -4.51 -6.41 -12.14
C ASP A 24 -4.39 -5.21 -11.19
N VAL A 25 -4.12 -4.03 -11.76
CA VAL A 25 -4.00 -2.75 -11.02
C VAL A 25 -5.10 -1.81 -11.49
N TYR A 26 -5.95 -1.36 -10.56
CA TYR A 26 -7.12 -0.55 -10.86
C TYR A 26 -7.18 0.72 -10.00
N LEU A 27 -7.58 1.83 -10.61
CA LEU A 27 -8.11 2.99 -9.90
C LEU A 27 -9.61 2.79 -9.68
N VAL A 28 -10.07 3.02 -8.46
CA VAL A 28 -11.47 2.78 -8.06
C VAL A 28 -12.04 4.01 -7.36
N PRO A 29 -13.25 4.48 -7.74
CA PRO A 29 -13.94 5.55 -7.04
C PRO A 29 -14.10 5.30 -5.53
N ALA A 30 -14.01 6.37 -4.73
CA ALA A 30 -13.97 6.29 -3.26
C ALA A 30 -15.23 5.71 -2.62
N ASP A 31 -16.39 5.87 -3.25
CA ASP A 31 -17.67 5.29 -2.84
C ASP A 31 -17.71 3.78 -3.08
N GLN A 32 -17.20 3.33 -4.22
CA GLN A 32 -17.09 1.90 -4.57
C GLN A 32 -16.05 1.18 -3.71
N MET A 33 -14.98 1.87 -3.31
CA MET A 33 -13.96 1.33 -2.40
C MET A 33 -14.49 1.12 -0.97
N ARG A 34 -15.40 2.00 -0.51
CA ARG A 34 -15.97 2.00 0.84
C ARG A 34 -17.17 1.05 1.00
N GLY A 35 -17.96 0.88 -0.04
CA GLY A 35 -19.03 -0.11 -0.05
C GLY A 35 -18.46 -1.52 0.01
N CYS A 36 -19.20 -2.49 0.55
CA CYS A 36 -18.90 -3.92 0.50
C CYS A 36 -18.86 -4.52 -0.93
N SER A 37 -18.50 -3.71 -1.92
CA SER A 37 -18.31 -4.02 -3.32
C SER A 37 -17.28 -5.14 -3.43
N ASP A 38 -17.64 -6.22 -4.11
CA ASP A 38 -16.64 -7.18 -4.53
C ASP A 38 -15.79 -6.55 -5.63
N LEU A 39 -14.67 -5.94 -5.24
CA LEU A 39 -13.76 -5.22 -6.14
C LEU A 39 -13.24 -6.10 -7.29
N LEU A 40 -13.07 -7.42 -7.06
CA LEU A 40 -12.71 -8.36 -8.12
C LEU A 40 -13.81 -8.42 -9.19
N GLY A 41 -15.07 -8.60 -8.78
CA GLY A 41 -16.21 -8.59 -9.70
C GLY A 41 -16.43 -7.25 -10.40
N LEU A 42 -16.31 -6.13 -9.67
CA LEU A 42 -16.43 -4.77 -10.22
C LEU A 42 -15.45 -4.53 -11.36
N CYS A 43 -14.20 -4.93 -11.20
CA CYS A 43 -13.14 -4.77 -12.18
C CYS A 43 -12.99 -5.97 -13.13
N GLN A 44 -13.94 -6.93 -13.10
CA GLN A 44 -13.96 -8.12 -13.97
C GLN A 44 -12.66 -8.95 -13.89
N VAL A 45 -12.05 -9.02 -12.72
CA VAL A 45 -10.87 -9.86 -12.48
C VAL A 45 -11.30 -11.33 -12.51
N GLU A 46 -10.61 -12.15 -13.32
CA GLU A 46 -10.84 -13.59 -13.35
C GLU A 46 -10.23 -14.27 -12.11
N TYR A 47 -11.04 -15.02 -11.36
CA TYR A 47 -10.58 -15.82 -10.22
C TYR A 47 -11.47 -17.06 -10.02
N ASP A 48 -10.90 -18.11 -9.41
CA ASP A 48 -11.63 -19.30 -8.97
C ASP A 48 -12.06 -19.16 -7.49
N GLU A 49 -11.17 -18.63 -6.65
CA GLU A 49 -11.39 -18.49 -5.21
C GLU A 49 -10.74 -17.20 -4.69
N LYS A 50 -11.51 -16.36 -3.99
CA LYS A 50 -10.96 -15.23 -3.24
C LYS A 50 -10.36 -15.72 -1.93
N LEU A 51 -9.11 -15.33 -1.64
CA LEU A 51 -8.42 -15.77 -0.45
C LEU A 51 -8.70 -14.86 0.74
N TYR A 52 -9.14 -15.48 1.83
CA TYR A 52 -9.30 -14.83 3.12
C TYR A 52 -8.26 -15.41 4.07
N PHE A 53 -7.61 -14.54 4.84
CA PHE A 53 -6.60 -14.92 5.80
C PHE A 53 -7.06 -14.52 7.20
N ASN A 54 -6.84 -15.41 8.15
CA ASN A 54 -7.01 -15.12 9.56
C ASN A 54 -5.66 -14.68 10.13
N ASP A 55 -5.66 -13.67 10.97
CA ASP A 55 -4.54 -13.39 11.86
C ASP A 55 -4.96 -13.82 13.26
N GLU A 56 -4.33 -14.87 13.78
CA GLU A 56 -4.61 -15.38 15.13
C GLU A 56 -4.11 -14.43 16.24
N SER A 57 -3.29 -13.44 15.87
CA SER A 57 -2.55 -12.56 16.79
C SER A 57 -2.96 -11.09 16.75
N ALA A 58 -3.75 -10.66 15.77
CA ALA A 58 -4.13 -9.26 15.59
C ALA A 58 -5.63 -9.02 15.85
N ASP A 59 -5.94 -7.97 16.63
CA ASP A 59 -7.31 -7.48 16.80
C ASP A 59 -7.73 -6.62 15.59
N VAL A 60 -8.40 -7.26 14.64
CA VAL A 60 -8.76 -6.69 13.33
C VAL A 60 -9.95 -5.71 13.42
N GLU A 61 -10.76 -5.72 14.49
CA GLU A 61 -11.94 -4.84 14.62
C GLU A 61 -11.56 -3.34 14.61
N SER A 62 -10.35 -3.01 15.04
CA SER A 62 -9.85 -1.63 15.08
C SER A 62 -9.18 -1.15 13.77
N TYR A 63 -8.91 -2.05 12.81
CA TYR A 63 -8.14 -1.77 11.59
C TYR A 63 -9.02 -1.55 10.35
N GLY A 64 -10.16 -0.86 10.53
CA GLY A 64 -11.21 -0.71 9.52
C GLY A 64 -10.74 -0.24 8.13
N ARG A 65 -11.36 -0.79 7.08
CA ARG A 65 -11.09 -0.51 5.64
C ARG A 65 -11.64 0.84 5.14
N GLY A 66 -12.39 1.57 5.96
CA GLY A 66 -13.23 2.70 5.54
C GLY A 66 -12.49 3.87 4.87
N ASP A 67 -11.19 4.04 5.17
CA ASP A 67 -10.35 5.11 4.62
C ASP A 67 -9.04 4.57 4.02
N ALA A 68 -9.03 3.30 3.61
CA ALA A 68 -7.83 2.66 3.07
C ALA A 68 -7.40 3.31 1.75
N GLY A 69 -6.08 3.51 1.61
CA GLY A 69 -5.54 4.18 0.44
C GLY A 69 -5.43 3.31 -0.80
N GLY A 70 -5.23 2.04 -0.55
CA GLY A 70 -5.39 0.98 -1.52
C GLY A 70 -5.74 -0.29 -0.77
N VAL A 71 -6.09 -1.32 -1.53
CA VAL A 71 -6.29 -2.67 -1.01
C VAL A 71 -5.71 -3.65 -2.02
N THR A 72 -4.93 -4.60 -1.50
CA THR A 72 -4.52 -5.79 -2.24
C THR A 72 -5.44 -6.95 -1.90
N ILE A 73 -6.06 -7.55 -2.91
CA ILE A 73 -6.87 -8.77 -2.76
C ILE A 73 -6.11 -9.94 -3.37
N ASN A 74 -5.88 -10.97 -2.56
CA ASN A 74 -5.26 -12.21 -3.00
C ASN A 74 -6.34 -13.23 -3.41
N PHE A 75 -6.10 -13.99 -4.47
CA PHE A 75 -7.04 -14.97 -5.02
C PHE A 75 -6.29 -16.14 -5.67
N LEU A 76 -7.01 -17.23 -5.96
CA LEU A 76 -6.54 -18.31 -6.81
C LEU A 76 -7.12 -18.16 -8.22
N LEU A 77 -6.26 -18.39 -9.22
CA LEU A 77 -6.67 -18.58 -10.60
C LEU A 77 -5.92 -19.79 -11.16
N ARG A 78 -6.66 -20.80 -11.59
CA ARG A 78 -6.17 -22.10 -12.07
C ARG A 78 -5.22 -22.75 -11.07
N GLY A 79 -5.61 -22.71 -9.78
CA GLY A 79 -4.82 -23.23 -8.66
C GLY A 79 -3.54 -22.46 -8.32
N LYS A 80 -3.29 -21.30 -8.95
CA LYS A 80 -2.11 -20.46 -8.67
C LYS A 80 -2.53 -19.20 -7.90
N GLY A 81 -1.76 -18.87 -6.86
CA GLY A 81 -1.91 -17.60 -6.14
C GLY A 81 -1.66 -16.39 -7.04
N ARG A 82 -2.55 -15.42 -6.97
CA ARG A 82 -2.53 -14.13 -7.66
C ARG A 82 -2.99 -13.03 -6.71
N SER A 83 -2.73 -11.79 -7.10
CA SER A 83 -3.14 -10.60 -6.35
C SER A 83 -3.70 -9.57 -7.33
N ALA A 84 -4.70 -8.82 -6.93
CA ALA A 84 -5.17 -7.61 -7.61
C ALA A 84 -5.03 -6.43 -6.65
N VAL A 85 -4.62 -5.29 -7.18
CA VAL A 85 -4.36 -4.05 -6.44
C VAL A 85 -5.39 -3.01 -6.85
N PHE A 86 -6.08 -2.45 -5.88
CA PHE A 86 -7.11 -1.43 -6.05
C PHE A 86 -6.68 -0.18 -5.31
N ILE A 87 -6.52 0.93 -6.01
CA ILE A 87 -6.12 2.21 -5.46
C ILE A 87 -7.31 3.15 -5.49
N ASN A 88 -7.60 3.78 -4.35
CA ASN A 88 -8.69 4.74 -4.27
C ASN A 88 -8.39 5.95 -5.16
N GLU A 89 -9.32 6.33 -6.04
CA GLU A 89 -9.16 7.49 -6.91
C GLU A 89 -9.03 8.78 -6.10
N ASN A 90 -9.78 8.95 -5.02
CA ASN A 90 -9.63 10.12 -4.16
C ASN A 90 -10.05 9.83 -2.72
N CYS A 91 -9.07 9.61 -1.85
CA CYS A 91 -9.30 9.52 -0.41
C CYS A 91 -8.99 10.83 0.33
N LEU A 92 -8.50 11.85 -0.38
CA LEU A 92 -8.12 13.14 0.20
C LEU A 92 -9.34 14.09 0.18
N PRO A 93 -9.37 15.11 1.07
CA PRO A 93 -10.47 16.06 1.10
C PRO A 93 -10.72 16.74 -0.26
N ASP A 94 -11.98 17.02 -0.58
CA ASP A 94 -12.36 17.76 -1.78
C ASP A 94 -11.61 19.09 -1.87
N GLY A 95 -11.14 19.44 -3.07
CA GLY A 95 -10.32 20.63 -3.31
C GLY A 95 -8.84 20.44 -2.99
N THR A 96 -8.39 19.26 -2.56
CA THR A 96 -6.97 18.91 -2.56
C THR A 96 -6.42 19.03 -3.98
N ARG A 97 -5.22 19.59 -4.11
CA ARG A 97 -4.57 19.75 -5.41
C ARG A 97 -4.31 18.39 -6.06
N GLU A 98 -4.63 18.26 -7.34
CA GLU A 98 -4.55 16.99 -8.09
C GLU A 98 -3.14 16.38 -8.09
N ASP A 99 -2.09 17.20 -8.08
CA ASP A 99 -0.71 16.70 -8.01
C ASP A 99 -0.40 15.98 -6.69
N LEU A 100 -1.00 16.42 -5.59
CA LEU A 100 -0.91 15.74 -4.29
C LEU A 100 -1.75 14.46 -4.25
N VAL A 101 -2.89 14.45 -4.95
CA VAL A 101 -3.72 13.24 -5.09
C VAL A 101 -2.95 12.15 -5.84
N TRP A 102 -2.31 12.49 -6.96
CA TRP A 102 -1.48 11.53 -7.69
C TRP A 102 -0.25 11.06 -6.91
N LEU A 103 0.42 11.96 -6.19
CA LEU A 103 1.52 11.59 -5.30
C LEU A 103 1.07 10.56 -4.26
N TRP A 104 -0.11 10.76 -3.70
CA TRP A 104 -0.68 9.83 -2.75
C TRP A 104 -1.06 8.49 -3.42
N ARG A 105 -1.67 8.51 -4.61
CA ARG A 105 -1.98 7.29 -5.40
C ARG A 105 -0.71 6.49 -5.69
N TYR A 106 0.39 7.17 -6.04
CA TYR A 106 1.70 6.56 -6.27
C TYR A 106 2.23 5.82 -5.05
N ASN A 107 2.16 6.47 -3.88
CA ASN A 107 2.59 5.89 -2.62
C ASN A 107 1.76 4.65 -2.23
N SER A 108 0.43 4.76 -2.33
CA SER A 108 -0.49 3.65 -2.09
C SER A 108 -0.24 2.50 -3.06
N LEU A 109 -0.06 2.78 -4.35
CA LEU A 109 0.26 1.76 -5.35
C LEU A 109 1.53 0.98 -4.99
N HIS A 110 2.62 1.68 -4.67
CA HIS A 110 3.84 0.97 -4.30
C HIS A 110 3.62 0.10 -3.06
N HIS A 111 2.95 0.62 -2.03
CA HIS A 111 2.64 -0.14 -0.81
C HIS A 111 1.86 -1.42 -1.12
N GLU A 112 0.76 -1.31 -1.86
CA GLU A 112 -0.09 -2.46 -2.22
C GLU A 112 0.64 -3.48 -3.11
N LEU A 113 1.48 -3.02 -4.05
CA LEU A 113 2.34 -3.91 -4.81
C LEU A 113 3.30 -4.70 -3.91
N MET A 114 3.70 -4.15 -2.76
CA MET A 114 4.53 -4.89 -1.81
C MET A 114 3.75 -5.96 -1.05
N HIS A 115 2.45 -5.77 -0.79
CA HIS A 115 1.59 -6.85 -0.29
C HIS A 115 1.46 -7.97 -1.32
N ALA A 116 1.30 -7.64 -2.61
CA ALA A 116 1.30 -8.64 -3.68
C ALA A 116 2.65 -9.39 -3.74
N LEU A 117 3.77 -8.69 -3.53
CA LEU A 117 5.12 -9.29 -3.50
C LEU A 117 5.32 -10.19 -2.29
N ASP A 118 4.82 -9.77 -1.13
CA ASP A 118 4.84 -10.54 0.11
C ASP A 118 4.06 -11.84 -0.06
N PHE A 119 2.85 -11.74 -0.60
CA PHE A 119 2.02 -12.90 -0.92
C PHE A 119 2.70 -13.82 -1.93
N ASN A 120 3.26 -13.30 -3.03
CA ASN A 120 3.99 -14.12 -3.99
C ASN A 120 5.16 -14.89 -3.36
N LYS A 121 5.82 -14.29 -2.37
CA LYS A 121 6.93 -14.90 -1.62
C LYS A 121 6.50 -15.74 -0.42
N GLN A 122 5.21 -15.74 -0.06
CA GLN A 122 4.66 -16.38 1.14
C GLN A 122 5.46 -16.01 2.40
N LYS A 123 5.87 -14.73 2.53
CA LYS A 123 6.76 -14.32 3.62
C LYS A 123 5.98 -14.08 4.91
N ASN A 124 4.90 -13.31 4.85
CA ASN A 124 3.97 -13.09 5.96
C ASN A 124 2.60 -13.74 5.71
N PHE A 125 2.40 -14.34 4.53
CA PHE A 125 1.19 -15.09 4.16
C PHE A 125 1.46 -16.59 4.14
N ASN A 126 0.50 -17.37 4.64
CA ASN A 126 0.49 -18.82 4.49
C ASN A 126 -0.82 -19.25 3.80
N THR A 127 -0.74 -19.46 2.49
CA THR A 127 -1.90 -19.85 1.67
C THR A 127 -2.51 -21.18 2.10
N ALA A 128 -1.68 -22.16 2.47
CA ALA A 128 -2.12 -23.51 2.83
C ALA A 128 -2.87 -23.53 4.17
N ARG A 129 -2.41 -22.73 5.13
CA ARG A 129 -3.04 -22.62 6.47
C ARG A 129 -4.08 -21.51 6.57
N ARG A 130 -4.23 -20.68 5.52
CA ARG A 130 -5.08 -19.48 5.50
C ARG A 130 -4.75 -18.52 6.65
N THR A 131 -3.46 -18.38 6.97
CA THR A 131 -2.99 -17.47 8.02
C THR A 131 -2.16 -16.33 7.47
N LEU A 132 -2.18 -15.19 8.17
CA LEU A 132 -1.42 -13.99 7.88
C LEU A 132 -0.80 -13.46 9.17
N ASP A 133 0.46 -13.00 9.10
CA ASP A 133 1.05 -12.09 10.08
C ASP A 133 0.82 -10.65 9.59
N LEU A 134 -0.29 -10.04 10.01
CA LEU A 134 -0.75 -8.74 9.50
C LEU A 134 0.26 -7.66 9.81
N VAL A 135 0.75 -7.62 11.05
CA VAL A 135 1.80 -6.68 11.49
C VAL A 135 3.06 -6.86 10.66
N GLY A 136 3.44 -8.09 10.33
CA GLY A 136 4.58 -8.42 9.48
C GLY A 136 4.40 -7.98 8.03
N ALA A 137 3.22 -8.15 7.47
CA ALA A 137 2.89 -7.76 6.09
C ALA A 137 2.90 -6.23 5.93
N GLU A 138 2.22 -5.50 6.82
CA GLU A 138 2.20 -4.04 6.80
C GLU A 138 3.61 -3.45 7.00
N ALA A 139 4.36 -3.94 7.99
CA ALA A 139 5.75 -3.48 8.19
C ALA A 139 6.67 -3.84 7.01
N PHE A 140 6.39 -4.93 6.28
CA PHE A 140 7.11 -5.27 5.07
C PHE A 140 6.81 -4.30 3.93
N ALA A 141 5.54 -4.00 3.69
CA ALA A 141 5.12 -3.05 2.68
C ALA A 141 5.66 -1.65 2.95
N ASP A 142 5.54 -1.15 4.18
CA ASP A 142 6.06 0.17 4.58
C ASP A 142 7.58 0.28 4.42
N HIS A 143 8.33 -0.73 4.87
CA HIS A 143 9.78 -0.76 4.70
C HIS A 143 10.14 -0.67 3.21
N LYS A 144 9.53 -1.52 2.39
CA LYS A 144 9.84 -1.55 0.95
C LYS A 144 9.49 -0.25 0.26
N THR A 145 8.38 0.37 0.62
CA THR A 145 7.96 1.67 0.07
C THR A 145 8.89 2.80 0.49
N LEU A 146 9.22 2.91 1.78
CA LEU A 146 10.19 3.90 2.27
C LEU A 146 11.53 3.78 1.53
N MET A 147 12.03 2.54 1.34
CA MET A 147 13.32 2.34 0.67
C MET A 147 13.27 2.63 -0.82
N HIS A 148 12.16 2.31 -1.50
CA HIS A 148 11.96 2.69 -2.90
C HIS A 148 11.98 4.20 -3.06
N LEU A 149 11.19 4.92 -2.26
CA LEU A 149 11.12 6.38 -2.30
C LEU A 149 12.47 7.01 -1.96
N LYS A 150 13.16 6.49 -0.93
CA LYS A 150 14.50 6.94 -0.55
C LYS A 150 15.54 6.73 -1.65
N SER A 151 15.48 5.63 -2.38
CA SER A 151 16.41 5.34 -3.48
C SER A 151 16.25 6.33 -4.65
N LYS A 152 15.07 6.94 -4.78
CA LYS A 152 14.75 7.89 -5.85
C LYS A 152 14.67 9.35 -5.36
N SER A 153 15.03 9.64 -4.12
CA SER A 153 14.83 10.95 -3.46
C SER A 153 15.66 12.10 -4.05
N SER A 154 16.54 11.84 -5.02
CA SER A 154 17.19 12.88 -5.83
C SER A 154 16.20 13.58 -6.77
N CYS A 155 15.11 12.90 -7.13
CA CYS A 155 13.97 13.51 -7.79
C CYS A 155 13.13 14.28 -6.75
N GLY A 156 12.86 15.57 -6.98
CA GLY A 156 12.08 16.41 -6.07
C GLY A 156 10.70 15.84 -5.75
N PHE A 157 10.05 15.20 -6.73
CA PHE A 157 8.79 14.47 -6.51
C PHE A 157 8.94 13.35 -5.48
N MET A 158 9.91 12.46 -5.69
CA MET A 158 10.13 11.31 -4.81
C MET A 158 10.59 11.76 -3.42
N LYS A 159 11.24 12.93 -3.33
CA LYS A 159 11.57 13.58 -2.05
C LYS A 159 10.31 13.97 -1.28
N ILE A 160 9.31 14.57 -1.95
CA ILE A 160 8.00 14.90 -1.35
C ILE A 160 7.25 13.63 -0.96
N ALA A 161 7.22 12.66 -1.86
CA ALA A 161 6.56 11.38 -1.62
C ALA A 161 7.15 10.65 -0.41
N LEU A 162 8.49 10.64 -0.28
CA LEU A 162 9.20 10.10 0.87
C LEU A 162 8.85 10.85 2.16
N GLN A 163 8.87 12.19 2.15
CA GLN A 163 8.55 12.99 3.33
C GLN A 163 7.12 12.69 3.82
N GLN A 164 6.14 12.71 2.90
CA GLN A 164 4.75 12.44 3.26
C GLN A 164 4.55 11.02 3.79
N TYR A 165 5.18 10.03 3.16
CA TYR A 165 5.13 8.65 3.62
C TYR A 165 5.77 8.48 5.00
N ALA A 166 6.91 9.14 5.24
CA ALA A 166 7.60 9.12 6.52
C ALA A 166 6.79 9.81 7.64
N ILE A 167 6.09 10.90 7.35
CA ILE A 167 5.15 11.54 8.30
C ILE A 167 4.07 10.54 8.73
N ASN A 168 3.46 9.85 7.76
CA ASN A 168 2.44 8.84 8.05
C ASN A 168 3.01 7.70 8.90
N ALA A 169 4.18 7.16 8.51
CA ALA A 169 4.84 6.09 9.24
C ALA A 169 5.19 6.49 10.68
N ARG A 170 5.74 7.69 10.90
CA ARG A 170 6.05 8.22 12.23
C ARG A 170 4.79 8.30 13.11
N SER A 171 3.69 8.79 12.55
CA SER A 171 2.42 8.93 13.29
C SER A 171 1.84 7.60 13.77
N MET A 172 2.20 6.46 13.14
CA MET A 172 1.72 5.15 13.56
C MET A 172 2.20 4.77 14.97
N GLY A 173 3.42 5.19 15.34
CA GLY A 173 3.95 4.95 16.68
C GLY A 173 3.12 5.58 17.80
N GLU A 174 2.44 6.69 17.51
CA GLU A 174 1.67 7.49 18.47
C GLU A 174 0.21 7.02 18.61
N LYS A 175 -0.31 6.27 17.63
CA LYS A 175 -1.74 5.91 17.53
C LYS A 175 -2.17 4.73 18.41
N GLY A 176 -1.23 3.96 18.97
CA GLY A 176 -1.53 2.78 19.77
C GLY A 176 -1.99 1.56 18.96
N GLY A 177 -2.22 0.45 19.66
CA GLY A 177 -2.73 -0.81 19.10
C GLY A 177 -1.85 -1.37 17.97
N ILE A 178 -2.50 -1.99 16.98
CA ILE A 178 -1.82 -2.63 15.85
C ILE A 178 -0.91 -1.67 15.07
N ARG A 179 -1.23 -0.36 15.01
CA ARG A 179 -0.40 0.64 14.33
C ARG A 179 0.94 0.83 15.04
N SER A 180 0.95 0.84 16.36
CA SER A 180 2.20 0.90 17.13
C SER A 180 3.03 -0.38 16.97
N ASP A 181 2.38 -1.55 16.84
CA ASP A 181 3.08 -2.82 16.60
C ASP A 181 3.73 -2.87 15.21
N ILE A 182 3.03 -2.37 14.18
CA ILE A 182 3.56 -2.19 12.82
C ILE A 182 4.79 -1.29 12.87
N TYR A 183 4.66 -0.12 13.53
CA TYR A 183 5.78 0.82 13.67
C TYR A 183 6.97 0.21 14.43
N ALA A 184 6.73 -0.51 15.52
CA ALA A 184 7.77 -1.19 16.28
C ALA A 184 8.50 -2.26 15.46
N ARG A 185 7.80 -2.92 14.54
CA ARG A 185 8.42 -3.91 13.64
C ARG A 185 9.16 -3.25 12.47
N LEU A 186 8.61 -2.17 11.91
CA LEU A 186 9.23 -1.35 10.88
C LEU A 186 10.56 -0.77 11.38
N THR A 187 10.59 -0.24 12.61
CA THR A 187 11.77 0.41 13.20
C THR A 187 12.95 -0.53 13.48
N ARG A 188 12.74 -1.86 13.42
CA ARG A 188 13.81 -2.87 13.41
C ARG A 188 14.50 -3.01 12.06
N LYS A 189 13.94 -2.42 11.00
CA LYS A 189 14.43 -2.50 9.61
C LYS A 189 14.90 -1.16 9.09
N VAL A 190 14.21 -0.08 9.45
CA VAL A 190 14.58 1.30 9.15
C VAL A 190 14.63 2.03 10.48
N ASP A 191 15.78 2.57 10.87
CA ASP A 191 15.89 3.21 12.19
C ASP A 191 14.94 4.40 12.31
N SER A 192 14.41 4.63 13.52
CA SER A 192 13.43 5.69 13.76
C SER A 192 13.99 7.09 13.44
N LYS A 193 15.29 7.30 13.64
CA LYS A 193 15.94 8.59 13.33
C LYS A 193 15.92 8.89 11.83
N SER A 194 16.09 7.88 10.98
CA SER A 194 15.93 8.02 9.52
C SER A 194 14.50 8.40 9.16
N ILE A 195 13.49 7.76 9.76
CA ILE A 195 12.07 8.09 9.54
C ILE A 195 11.79 9.53 9.99
N ASP A 196 12.27 9.93 11.17
CA ASP A 196 12.11 11.29 11.70
C ASP A 196 12.78 12.34 10.82
N TYR A 197 13.99 12.05 10.36
CA TYR A 197 14.71 12.91 9.43
C TYR A 197 13.92 13.08 8.14
N TRP A 198 13.45 11.98 7.52
CA TRP A 198 12.65 12.05 6.30
C TRP A 198 11.34 12.81 6.48
N ALA A 199 10.67 12.62 7.62
CA ALA A 199 9.43 13.31 7.95
C ALA A 199 9.60 14.82 8.17
N THR A 200 10.83 15.29 8.40
CA THR A 200 11.16 16.71 8.69
C THR A 200 12.03 17.35 7.62
N MET A 201 12.26 16.67 6.49
CA MET A 201 13.04 17.22 5.37
C MET A 201 12.45 18.53 4.86
N GLU A 202 13.26 19.55 4.65
CA GLU A 202 12.83 20.76 3.94
C GLU A 202 12.66 20.47 2.44
N ILE A 203 11.54 20.95 1.87
CA ILE A 203 11.14 20.73 0.48
C ILE A 203 11.11 22.04 -0.29
#